data_AF-A0A286M301-F1
#
_entry.id   AF-A0A286M301-F1
#
_cell.length_a   1.000
_cell.length_b   1.000
_cell.length_c   1.000
_cell.angle_alpha   90.00
_cell.angle_beta   90.00
_cell.angle_gamma   90.00
#
_symmetry.space_group_name_H-M   'P 1'
#
loop_
_entity.id
_entity.type
_entity.pdbx_description
1 polymer ?
#
loop_
_entity_poly.entity_id
_entity_poly.type
_entity_poly.pdbx_seq_one_letter_code
_entity_poly.pdbx_strand_id
1 'polypeptide(L)' 'MKFAFVHSWRHRWPVELLCRVMDVSERGYRSWRSRPISRRERTDMKVLAHIREQYRLSLGS' A
#
# COMPACT_ATOMS: atom_id res chain seq x y z
N MET A 1 3.64 -3.81 5.91
CA MET A 1 4.30 -3.08 7.01
C MET A 1 5.71 -2.61 6.64
N LYS A 2 6.75 -3.47 6.59
CA LYS A 2 8.13 -3.01 6.34
C LYS A 2 8.37 -2.34 4.97
N PHE A 3 8.01 -3.00 3.86
CA PHE A 3 8.19 -2.39 2.54
C PHE A 3 7.31 -1.16 2.28
N ALA A 4 6.13 -1.10 2.92
CA ALA A 4 5.28 0.08 2.88
C ALA A 4 5.96 1.27 3.57
N PHE A 5 6.60 1.06 4.73
CA PHE A 5 7.42 2.08 5.38
C PHE A 5 8.56 2.56 4.47
N VAL A 6 9.35 1.64 3.90
CA VAL A 6 10.41 1.99 2.93
C VAL A 6 9.84 2.81 1.76
N HIS A 7 8.66 2.45 1.27
CA HIS A 7 8.02 3.16 0.17
C HIS A 7 7.60 4.59 0.55
N SER A 8 7.03 4.80 1.73
CA SER A 8 6.58 6.12 2.18
C SER A 8 7.74 7.11 2.37
N TRP A 9 8.91 6.63 2.81
CA TRP A 9 10.06 7.49 3.14
C TRP A 9 11.12 7.59 2.03
N ARG A 10 10.96 6.87 0.91
CA ARG A 10 11.92 6.83 -0.21
C ARG A 10 12.27 8.18 -0.83
N HIS A 11 11.43 9.20 -0.64
CA HIS A 11 11.66 10.55 -1.16
C HIS A 11 12.54 11.39 -0.23
N ARG A 12 12.63 11.00 1.05
CA ARG A 12 13.42 11.70 2.05
C ARG A 12 14.82 11.08 2.15
N TRP A 13 14.92 9.75 2.18
CA TRP A 13 16.17 9.01 2.38
C TRP A 13 16.38 7.93 1.30
N PRO A 14 17.64 7.52 1.03
CA PRO A 14 17.93 6.43 0.09
C PRO A 14 17.24 5.12 0.49
N VAL A 15 16.75 4.38 -0.52
CA VAL A 15 16.03 3.12 -0.31
C VAL A 15 16.94 2.06 0.31
N GLU A 16 18.22 2.05 -0.04
CA GLU A 16 19.24 1.14 0.48
C GLU A 16 19.40 1.29 2.00
N LEU A 17 19.42 2.55 2.47
CA LEU A 17 19.49 2.87 3.89
C LEU A 17 18.22 2.38 4.61
N LEU A 18 17.05 2.69 4.06
CA LEU A 18 15.76 2.29 4.63
C LEU A 18 15.61 0.76 4.66
N CYS A 19 16.07 0.06 3.63
CA CYS A 19 16.09 -1.40 3.57
C CYS A 19 16.99 -1.99 4.66
N ARG A 20 18.19 -1.42 4.88
CA ARG A 20 19.09 -1.83 5.96
C ARG A 20 18.50 -1.60 7.35
N VAL A 21 17.91 -0.43 7.59
CA VAL A 21 17.26 -0.10 8.88
C VAL A 21 16.09 -1.03 9.18
N MET A 22 15.29 -1.37 8.16
CA MET A 22 14.13 -2.24 8.33
C MET A 22 14.46 -3.74 8.30
N ASP A 23 15.73 -4.09 8.11
CA ASP A 23 16.22 -5.47 7.92
C ASP A 23 15.43 -6.21 6.83
N VAL A 24 15.46 -5.66 5.62
CA VAL A 24 14.85 -6.24 4.42
C VAL A 24 15.78 -6.09 3.22
N SER A 25 15.67 -6.99 2.23
CA SER A 25 16.46 -6.88 1.01
C SER A 25 15.88 -5.85 0.04
N GLU A 26 16.75 -5.10 -0.63
CA GLU A 26 16.33 -4.21 -1.72
C GLU A 26 15.65 -4.97 -2.87
N ARG A 27 16.12 -6.19 -3.17
CA ARG A 27 15.50 -7.05 -4.19
C ARG A 27 14.07 -7.41 -3.78
N GLY A 28 13.85 -7.70 -2.50
CA GLY A 28 12.52 -7.90 -1.93
C GLY A 28 11.65 -6.66 -2.04
N TYR A 29 12.21 -5.47 -1.77
CA TYR A 29 11.51 -4.20 -1.96
C TYR A 29 11.12 -3.95 -3.43
N ARG A 30 12.05 -4.16 -4.36
CA ARG A 30 11.79 -4.02 -5.80
C ARG A 30 10.69 -4.97 -6.27
N SER A 31 10.76 -6.24 -5.86
CA SER A 31 9.70 -7.24 -6.12
C SER A 31 8.37 -6.80 -5.52
N TRP A 32 8.35 -6.36 -4.26
CA TRP A 32 7.14 -5.89 -3.60
C TRP A 32 6.53 -4.68 -4.33
N ARG A 33 7.35 -3.71 -4.75
CA ARG A 33 6.91 -2.51 -5.45
C ARG A 33 6.37 -2.81 -6.86
N SER A 34 6.93 -3.80 -7.54
CA SER A 34 6.48 -4.20 -8.88
C SER A 34 5.30 -5.17 -8.86
N ARG A 35 4.88 -5.67 -7.68
CA ARG A 35 3.76 -6.61 -7.61
C ARG A 35 2.48 -5.93 -8.09
N PRO A 36 1.70 -6.59 -8.96
CA PRO A 36 0.38 -6.11 -9.29
C PRO A 36 -0.51 -6.18 -8.03
N ILE A 37 -1.51 -5.30 -7.98
CA ILE A 37 -2.54 -5.31 -6.94
C ILE A 37 -3.13 -6.72 -6.85
N SER A 38 -3.10 -7.30 -5.64
CA SER A 38 -3.57 -8.66 -5.40
C SER A 38 -5.07 -8.79 -5.71
N ARG A 39 -5.54 -10.01 -6.03
CA ARG A 39 -6.97 -10.25 -6.28
C ARG A 39 -7.84 -9.82 -5.11
N ARG A 40 -7.39 -10.08 -3.88
CA ARG A 40 -8.08 -9.68 -2.65
C ARG A 40 -8.19 -8.17 -2.55
N GLU A 41 -7.10 -7.45 -2.75
CA GLU A 41 -7.07 -5.99 -2.67
C GLU A 41 -7.93 -5.33 -3.75
N ARG A 42 -8.04 -5.93 -4.95
CA ARG A 42 -9.01 -5.51 -5.96
C ARG A 42 -10.46 -5.69 -5.48
N THR A 43 -10.77 -6.81 -4.84
CA THR A 43 -12.10 -7.05 -4.27
C THR A 43 -12.40 -6.06 -3.16
N ASP A 44 -11.44 -5.84 -2.25
CA ASP A 44 -11.58 -4.92 -1.13
C ASP A 44 -11.84 -3.48 -1.62
N MET A 45 -11.17 -3.03 -2.69
CA MET A 45 -11.46 -1.73 -3.32
C MET A 45 -12.89 -1.62 -3.83
N LYS A 46 -13.46 -2.69 -4.43
CA LYS A 46 -14.86 -2.69 -4.86
C LYS A 46 -15.81 -2.56 -3.68
N VAL A 47 -15.59 -3.36 -2.64
CA VAL A 47 -16.38 -3.32 -1.40
C VAL A 47 -16.31 -1.93 -0.77
N LEU A 48 -15.11 -1.34 -0.72
CA LEU A 48 -14.89 -0.03 -0.12
C LEU A 48 -15.57 1.09 -0.94
N ALA A 49 -15.63 0.97 -2.26
CA ALA A 49 -16.42 1.86 -3.11
C ALA A 49 -17.92 1.75 -2.81
N HIS A 50 -18.45 0.52 -2.66
CA HIS A 50 -19.85 0.31 -2.28
C HIS A 50 -20.17 0.89 -0.90
N ILE A 51 -19.31 0.69 0.10
CA ILE A 51 -19.47 1.25 1.45
C ILE A 51 -19.57 2.77 1.39
N ARG A 52 -18.64 3.42 0.67
CA ARG A 52 -18.63 4.89 0.53
C ARG A 52 -19.91 5.41 -0.13
N GLU A 53 -20.40 4.71 -1.15
CA GLU A 53 -21.62 5.10 -1.84
C GLU A 53 -22.85 4.96 -0.92
N GLN A 54 -22.98 3.83 -0.22
CA GLN A 54 -24.09 3.64 0.74
C GLN A 54 -24.05 4.68 1.86
N TYR A 55 -22.86 4.97 2.39
CA TYR A 55 -22.67 5.99 3.42
C TYR A 55 -23.10 7.39 2.92
N ARG A 56 -22.72 7.76 1.69
CA ARG A 56 -23.13 9.02 1.06
C ARG A 56 -24.64 9.12 0.92
N LEU A 57 -25.31 8.04 0.51
CA LEU A 57 -26.77 8.00 0.38
C LEU A 57 -27.48 8.10 1.73
N SER A 58 -26.91 7.52 2.79
CA SER A 58 -27.51 7.59 4.14
C SER A 58 -27.41 8.97 4.80
N LEU A 59 -26.48 9.84 4.37
CA LEU A 59 -26.30 11.19 4.91
C LEU A 59 -27.28 12.23 4.34
N GLY A 60 -28.11 11.84 3.37
CA GLY A 60 -29.13 12.68 2.75
C GLY A 60 -30.56 12.41 3.22
N SER A 61 -30.73 11.62 4.30
CA SER A 61 -32.02 11.30 4.93
C SER A 61 -32.22 12.06 6.24
#